data_AF-A0A363NPH8-F1
#
_entry.id   AF-A0A363NPH8-F1
#
_cell.length_a   1.000
_cell.length_b   1.000
_cell.length_c   1.000
_cell.angle_alpha   90.00
_cell.angle_beta   90.00
_cell.angle_gamma   90.00
#
_symmetry.space_group_name_H-M   'P 1'
#
loop_
_entity.id
_entity.type
_entity.pdbx_description
1 polymer ?
#
loop_
_entity_poly.entity_id
_entity_poly.type
_entity_poly.pdbx_seq_one_letter_code
_entity_poly.pdbx_strand_id
1 'polypeptide(L)'
;MPVLYIVFLCVSPPPVLIFTIVLSPLLFILFFNRKLFSKKFAIFSFVIFLTGSTIYSCLPWFQYRSFLFFHPSWTEAEGRIIDYKIRWTPTTKHSAASSTASITYTYRVGDKEQRVYASEATRRYSNNLWNTDGDIEGHNLALDKQIKEYINAKNYKILINRTDDSRLFIPLDYFSFWVALPLQIILMLLKIIVALAIIISLPYIYAYVLERIKENQRRKY
;
A
#
# COMPACT_ATOMS: atom_id res chain seq x y z
N MET A 1 11.72 2.26 21.22
CA MET A 1 11.86 1.63 19.88
C MET A 1 11.54 0.14 19.88
N PRO A 2 12.11 -0.73 20.75
CA PRO A 2 11.82 -2.18 20.70
C PRO A 2 10.36 -2.54 21.00
N VAL A 3 9.75 -1.86 21.97
CA VAL A 3 8.35 -2.12 22.38
C VAL A 3 7.37 -1.77 21.26
N LEU A 4 7.51 -0.59 20.63
CA LEU A 4 6.67 -0.19 19.49
C LEU A 4 6.80 -1.18 18.33
N TYR A 5 8.01 -1.64 18.03
CA TYR A 5 8.24 -2.65 16.99
C TYR A 5 7.48 -3.96 17.28
N ILE A 6 7.53 -4.47 18.52
CA ILE A 6 6.81 -5.68 18.91
C ILE A 6 5.30 -5.48 18.76
N VAL A 7 4.78 -4.32 19.17
CA VAL A 7 3.35 -4.00 19.00
C VAL A 7 2.96 -4.03 17.52
N PHE A 8 3.73 -3.38 16.64
CA PHE A 8 3.47 -3.41 15.20
C PHE A 8 3.54 -4.83 14.62
N LEU A 9 4.51 -5.63 15.06
CA LEU A 9 4.67 -7.02 14.61
C LEU A 9 3.46 -7.88 15.01
N CYS A 10 2.95 -7.74 16.24
CA CYS A 10 1.81 -8.52 16.74
C CYS A 10 0.48 -8.19 16.05
N VAL A 11 0.33 -6.98 15.52
CA VAL A 11 -0.89 -6.55 14.80
C VAL A 11 -0.79 -6.85 13.30
N SER A 12 0.36 -7.33 12.83
CA SER A 12 0.61 -7.57 11.40
C SER A 12 0.00 -8.87 10.89
N PRO A 13 -0.30 -8.97 9.57
CA PRO A 13 -0.77 -10.21 8.96
C PRO A 13 0.23 -11.36 9.20
N PRO A 14 -0.25 -12.61 9.40
CA PRO A 14 0.62 -13.77 9.64
C PRO A 14 1.77 -13.93 8.63
N PRO A 15 1.57 -13.72 7.30
CA PRO A 15 2.67 -13.79 6.34
C PRO A 15 3.81 -12.82 6.65
N VAL A 16 3.50 -11.57 7.03
CA VAL A 16 4.50 -10.56 7.36
C VAL A 16 5.25 -10.93 8.64
N LEU A 17 4.53 -11.45 9.63
CA LEU A 17 5.11 -11.92 10.89
C LEU A 17 6.07 -13.09 10.66
N ILE A 18 5.63 -14.13 9.94
CA ILE A 18 6.46 -15.31 9.64
C ILE A 18 7.68 -14.90 8.83
N PHE A 19 7.48 -14.10 7.78
CA PHE A 19 8.58 -13.56 6.98
C PHE A 19 9.60 -12.83 7.84
N THR A 20 9.15 -11.98 8.76
CA THR A 20 10.04 -11.20 9.62
C THR A 20 10.77 -12.09 10.63
N ILE A 21 10.08 -13.00 11.32
CA ILE A 21 10.68 -13.86 12.36
C ILE A 21 11.67 -14.86 11.76
N VAL A 22 11.42 -15.36 10.56
CA VAL A 22 12.31 -16.32 9.90
C VAL A 22 13.48 -15.62 9.20
N LEU A 23 13.18 -14.60 8.39
CA LEU A 23 14.19 -13.98 7.53
C LEU A 23 15.15 -13.06 8.32
N SER A 24 14.67 -12.39 9.37
CA SER A 24 15.51 -11.48 10.16
C SER A 24 16.71 -12.15 10.83
N PRO A 25 16.56 -13.23 11.64
CA PRO A 25 17.70 -13.90 12.24
C PRO A 25 18.61 -14.54 11.19
N LEU A 26 18.03 -15.14 10.13
CA LEU A 26 18.79 -15.78 9.06
C LEU A 26 19.71 -14.80 8.36
N LEU A 27 19.16 -13.67 7.86
CA LEU A 27 19.97 -12.65 7.20
C LEU A 27 20.92 -11.94 8.17
N PHE A 28 20.52 -11.74 9.43
CA PHE A 28 21.39 -11.06 10.39
C PHE A 28 22.63 -11.88 10.72
N ILE A 29 22.49 -13.19 10.93
CA ILE A 29 23.63 -14.09 11.14
C ILE A 29 24.52 -14.10 9.90
N LEU A 30 23.90 -14.21 8.71
CA LEU A 30 24.62 -14.24 7.44
C LEU A 30 25.48 -12.99 7.20
N PHE A 31 24.92 -11.79 7.41
CA PHE A 31 25.62 -10.54 7.07
C PHE A 31 26.51 -9.98 8.19
N PHE A 32 26.15 -10.22 9.45
CA PHE A 32 26.85 -9.58 10.56
C PHE A 32 27.70 -10.54 11.40
N ASN A 33 27.48 -11.87 11.28
CA ASN A 33 28.13 -12.91 12.09
C ASN A 33 28.20 -12.54 13.59
N ARG A 34 27.11 -12.00 14.11
CA ARG A 34 27.00 -11.41 15.46
C ARG A 34 25.91 -12.10 16.26
N LYS A 35 26.00 -11.97 17.59
CA LYS A 35 24.97 -12.42 18.52
C LYS A 35 23.60 -11.82 18.15
N LEU A 36 22.59 -12.67 18.09
CA LEU A 36 21.19 -12.28 18.04
C LEU A 36 20.83 -11.46 19.31
N PHE A 37 19.77 -10.65 19.26
CA PHE A 37 19.29 -9.82 20.38
C PHE A 37 20.15 -8.59 20.74
N SER A 38 20.93 -8.06 19.80
CA SER A 38 21.54 -6.73 19.95
C SER A 38 20.56 -5.61 19.53
N LYS A 39 20.80 -4.37 19.98
CA LYS A 39 20.07 -3.19 19.46
C LYS A 39 20.12 -3.11 17.92
N LYS A 40 21.25 -3.54 17.33
CA LYS A 40 21.44 -3.60 15.87
C LYS A 40 20.54 -4.64 15.21
N PHE A 41 20.32 -5.80 15.84
CA PHE A 41 19.38 -6.80 15.37
C PHE A 41 17.95 -6.24 15.33
N ALA A 42 17.51 -5.53 16.36
CA ALA A 42 16.17 -4.93 16.37
C ALA A 42 15.98 -3.91 15.23
N ILE A 43 16.98 -3.06 14.96
CA ILE A 43 16.94 -2.11 13.83
C ILE A 43 16.89 -2.86 12.49
N PHE A 44 17.74 -3.86 12.32
CA PHE A 44 17.78 -4.66 11.10
C PHE A 44 16.47 -5.43 10.85
N SER A 45 15.94 -6.06 11.90
CA SER A 45 14.66 -6.78 11.85
C SER A 45 13.49 -5.84 11.53
N PHE A 46 13.53 -4.60 12.03
CA PHE A 46 12.54 -3.58 11.68
C PHE A 46 12.59 -3.20 10.19
N VAL A 47 13.78 -3.12 9.59
CA VAL A 47 13.91 -2.88 8.14
C VAL A 47 13.30 -4.04 7.35
N ILE A 48 13.62 -5.29 7.71
CA ILE A 48 13.04 -6.48 7.06
C ILE A 48 11.52 -6.51 7.20
N PHE A 49 11.01 -6.18 8.39
CA PHE A 49 9.58 -6.05 8.66
C PHE A 49 8.92 -5.04 7.72
N LEU A 50 9.48 -3.83 7.60
CA LEU A 50 8.94 -2.80 6.71
C LEU A 50 8.98 -3.22 5.23
N THR A 51 10.07 -3.87 4.80
CA THR A 51 10.17 -4.42 3.44
C THR A 51 9.13 -5.49 3.19
N GLY A 52 9.00 -6.47 4.08
CA GLY A 52 8.01 -7.54 3.98
C GLY A 52 6.58 -7.02 4.00
N SER A 53 6.28 -6.06 4.88
CA SER A 53 4.97 -5.39 4.93
C SER A 53 4.68 -4.65 3.62
N THR A 54 5.68 -3.97 3.04
CA THR A 54 5.52 -3.25 1.77
C THR A 54 5.24 -4.21 0.64
N ILE A 55 6.02 -5.29 0.52
CA ILE A 55 5.81 -6.34 -0.48
C ILE A 55 4.40 -6.94 -0.32
N TYR A 56 4.02 -7.32 0.90
CA TYR A 56 2.70 -7.88 1.17
C TYR A 56 1.57 -6.92 0.75
N SER A 57 1.68 -5.63 1.10
CA SER A 57 0.69 -4.61 0.71
C SER A 57 0.60 -4.39 -0.80
N CYS A 58 1.70 -4.60 -1.55
CA CYS A 58 1.74 -4.39 -3.00
C CYS A 58 1.25 -5.58 -3.81
N LEU A 59 1.05 -6.76 -3.21
CA LEU A 59 0.72 -7.99 -3.95
C LEU A 59 -0.68 -8.52 -3.55
N PRO A 60 -1.80 -7.93 -4.05
CA PRO A 60 -3.15 -8.38 -3.72
C PRO A 60 -3.39 -9.88 -3.96
N TRP A 61 -2.86 -10.42 -5.06
CA TRP A 61 -2.91 -11.86 -5.34
C TRP A 61 -2.24 -12.70 -4.24
N PHE A 62 -1.10 -12.23 -3.70
CA PHE A 62 -0.44 -12.91 -2.59
C PHE A 62 -1.25 -12.82 -1.29
N GLN A 63 -1.90 -11.68 -1.02
CA GLN A 63 -2.80 -11.53 0.11
C GLN A 63 -3.95 -12.55 0.03
N TYR A 64 -4.57 -12.68 -1.14
CA TYR A 64 -5.60 -13.68 -1.40
C TYR A 64 -5.13 -15.11 -1.15
N ARG A 65 -4.00 -15.51 -1.77
CA ARG A 65 -3.43 -16.85 -1.61
C ARG A 65 -3.06 -17.15 -0.16
N SER A 66 -2.47 -16.16 0.52
CA SER A 66 -2.13 -16.31 1.94
C SER A 66 -3.37 -16.47 2.80
N PHE A 67 -4.46 -15.74 2.52
CA PHE A 67 -5.70 -15.87 3.26
C PHE A 67 -6.26 -17.29 3.18
N LEU A 68 -6.34 -17.86 1.97
CA LEU A 68 -6.77 -19.25 1.77
C LEU A 68 -5.87 -20.25 2.50
N PHE A 69 -4.54 -20.05 2.49
CA PHE A 69 -3.60 -20.92 3.20
C PHE A 69 -3.85 -20.94 4.71
N PHE A 70 -4.15 -19.78 5.31
CA PHE A 70 -4.44 -19.67 6.74
C PHE A 70 -5.90 -20.00 7.12
N HIS A 71 -6.81 -20.10 6.13
CA HIS A 71 -8.22 -20.35 6.36
C HIS A 71 -8.76 -21.45 5.43
N PRO A 72 -8.37 -22.72 5.66
CA PRO A 72 -8.68 -23.83 4.75
C PRO A 72 -10.18 -24.17 4.66
N SER A 73 -11.00 -23.69 5.59
CA SER A 73 -12.46 -23.88 5.52
C SER A 73 -13.15 -22.93 4.54
N TRP A 74 -12.44 -21.93 4.03
CA TRP A 74 -12.98 -20.95 3.11
C TRP A 74 -12.92 -21.47 1.68
N THR A 75 -13.99 -21.27 0.93
CA THR A 75 -14.13 -21.74 -0.45
C THR A 75 -14.55 -20.59 -1.36
N GLU A 76 -14.14 -20.65 -2.62
CA GLU A 76 -14.57 -19.68 -3.63
C GLU A 76 -16.04 -19.89 -3.94
N ALA A 77 -16.83 -18.81 -3.89
CA ALA A 77 -18.22 -18.80 -4.29
C ALA A 77 -18.41 -18.05 -5.61
N GLU A 78 -19.30 -18.55 -6.45
CA GLU A 78 -19.76 -17.79 -7.61
C GLU A 78 -20.64 -16.63 -7.15
N GLY A 79 -20.35 -15.45 -7.68
CA GLY A 79 -21.03 -14.24 -7.32
C GLY A 79 -20.71 -13.08 -8.26
N ARG A 80 -21.37 -11.96 -8.03
CA ARG A 80 -21.20 -10.74 -8.82
C ARG A 80 -21.27 -9.49 -7.95
N ILE A 81 -20.55 -8.47 -8.37
CA ILE A 81 -20.69 -7.13 -7.83
C ILE A 81 -21.94 -6.50 -8.44
N ILE A 82 -22.84 -5.99 -7.59
CA ILE A 82 -24.11 -5.38 -8.00
C ILE A 82 -23.97 -3.86 -8.09
N ASP A 83 -23.31 -3.28 -7.09
CA ASP A 83 -23.20 -1.83 -6.94
C ASP A 83 -21.94 -1.48 -6.14
N TYR A 84 -21.45 -0.27 -6.31
CA TYR A 84 -20.35 0.26 -5.52
C TYR A 84 -20.48 1.77 -5.33
N LYS A 85 -19.98 2.25 -4.20
CA LYS A 85 -19.95 3.68 -3.86
C LYS A 85 -18.53 4.10 -3.56
N ILE A 86 -18.09 5.17 -4.21
CA ILE A 86 -16.79 5.78 -3.96
C ILE A 86 -16.97 6.97 -3.04
N ARG A 87 -16.06 7.07 -2.07
CA ARG A 87 -15.98 8.19 -1.14
C ARG A 87 -14.54 8.58 -0.92
N TRP A 88 -14.30 9.89 -0.89
CA TRP A 88 -13.05 10.44 -0.39
C TRP A 88 -12.98 10.32 1.14
N THR A 89 -11.91 9.71 1.62
CA THR A 89 -11.55 9.62 3.02
C THR A 89 -10.40 10.59 3.26
N PRO A 90 -10.63 11.74 3.91
CA PRO A 90 -9.57 12.70 4.19
C PRO A 90 -8.59 12.13 5.22
N THR A 91 -7.41 12.74 5.31
CA THR A 91 -6.45 12.44 6.37
C THR A 91 -7.10 12.73 7.73
N THR A 92 -7.48 11.69 8.47
CA THR A 92 -7.83 11.78 9.89
C THR A 92 -6.65 11.24 10.71
N LYS A 93 -6.67 11.39 12.05
CA LYS A 93 -5.58 10.96 12.97
C LYS A 93 -5.07 9.53 12.77
N HIS A 94 -5.77 8.68 12.01
CA HIS A 94 -5.47 7.26 11.84
C HIS A 94 -5.33 6.78 10.37
N SER A 95 -5.40 7.65 9.36
CA SER A 95 -5.29 7.21 7.96
C SER A 95 -4.73 8.27 7.00
N ALA A 96 -4.03 7.80 5.97
CA ALA A 96 -3.66 8.65 4.84
C ALA A 96 -4.87 8.91 3.94
N ALA A 97 -4.93 10.12 3.37
CA ALA A 97 -5.95 10.50 2.41
C ALA A 97 -6.07 9.48 1.26
N SER A 98 -7.30 9.06 0.97
CA SER A 98 -7.57 8.07 -0.08
C SER A 98 -8.99 8.15 -0.61
N SER A 99 -9.17 7.79 -1.87
CA SER A 99 -10.49 7.39 -2.37
C SER A 99 -10.72 5.94 -1.96
N THR A 100 -11.86 5.66 -1.34
CA THR A 100 -12.26 4.32 -0.90
C THR A 100 -13.52 3.91 -1.63
N ALA A 101 -13.63 2.61 -1.92
CA ALA A 101 -14.83 2.05 -2.51
C ALA A 101 -15.43 1.01 -1.60
N SER A 102 -16.71 1.21 -1.28
CA SER A 102 -17.53 0.20 -0.65
C SER A 102 -18.35 -0.51 -1.71
N ILE A 103 -18.37 -1.85 -1.67
CA ILE A 103 -18.90 -2.68 -2.73
C ILE A 103 -20.03 -3.55 -2.18
N THR A 104 -21.15 -3.55 -2.89
CA THR A 104 -22.25 -4.48 -2.66
C THR A 104 -22.17 -5.60 -3.67
N TYR A 105 -22.13 -6.85 -3.20
CA TYR A 105 -22.02 -8.03 -4.04
C TYR A 105 -23.03 -9.09 -3.62
N THR A 106 -23.34 -10.00 -4.54
CA THR A 106 -24.07 -11.23 -4.24
C THR A 106 -23.26 -12.46 -4.54
N TYR A 107 -23.56 -13.54 -3.83
CA TYR A 107 -23.07 -14.88 -4.10
C TYR A 107 -24.17 -15.91 -3.82
N ARG A 108 -24.00 -17.12 -4.34
CA ARG A 108 -24.95 -18.22 -4.11
C ARG A 108 -24.40 -19.22 -3.11
N VAL A 109 -25.26 -19.65 -2.19
CA VAL A 109 -25.02 -20.79 -1.29
C VAL A 109 -26.21 -21.74 -1.44
N GLY A 110 -26.00 -22.87 -2.11
CA GLY A 110 -27.09 -23.71 -2.61
C GLY A 110 -28.02 -22.89 -3.52
N ASP A 111 -29.32 -22.90 -3.22
CA ASP A 111 -30.33 -22.17 -4.01
C ASP A 111 -30.57 -20.73 -3.56
N LYS A 112 -29.89 -20.26 -2.51
CA LYS A 112 -30.09 -18.92 -1.95
C LYS A 112 -29.03 -17.94 -2.43
N GLU A 113 -29.48 -16.80 -2.96
CA GLU A 113 -28.61 -15.65 -3.23
C GLU A 113 -28.49 -14.79 -1.97
N GLN A 114 -27.28 -14.60 -1.47
CA GLN A 114 -26.98 -13.72 -0.35
C GLN A 114 -26.38 -12.41 -0.86
N ARG A 115 -26.80 -11.28 -0.28
CA ARG A 115 -26.32 -9.95 -0.62
C ARG A 115 -25.51 -9.39 0.55
N VAL A 116 -24.28 -8.98 0.27
CA VAL A 116 -23.33 -8.51 1.29
C VAL A 116 -22.73 -7.17 0.90
N TYR A 117 -22.51 -6.32 1.89
CA TYR A 117 -21.85 -5.03 1.77
C TYR A 117 -20.44 -5.10 2.35
N ALA A 118 -19.43 -4.93 1.51
CA ALA A 118 -18.04 -4.78 1.94
C ALA A 118 -17.68 -3.29 2.01
N SER A 119 -17.52 -2.77 3.23
CA SER A 119 -17.00 -1.42 3.45
C SER A 119 -15.51 -1.35 3.13
N GLU A 120 -15.08 -0.27 2.46
CA GLU A 120 -13.66 -0.05 2.09
C GLU A 120 -12.99 -1.24 1.38
N ALA A 121 -13.73 -1.94 0.52
CA ALA A 121 -13.29 -3.14 -0.19
C ALA A 121 -12.01 -2.90 -1.00
N THR A 122 -11.84 -1.70 -1.56
CA THR A 122 -10.60 -1.27 -2.19
C THR A 122 -10.37 0.23 -2.00
N ARG A 123 -9.13 0.68 -2.19
CA ARG A 123 -8.72 2.06 -1.95
C ARG A 123 -7.62 2.50 -2.90
N ARG A 124 -7.61 3.79 -3.20
CA ARG A 124 -6.55 4.49 -3.93
C ARG A 124 -5.99 5.59 -3.05
N TYR A 125 -4.79 5.39 -2.52
CA TYR A 125 -4.12 6.37 -1.69
C TYR A 125 -3.66 7.58 -2.51
N SER A 126 -3.77 8.76 -1.89
CA SER A 126 -3.10 9.97 -2.37
C SER A 126 -1.69 10.04 -1.78
N ASN A 127 -0.76 10.54 -2.60
CA ASN A 127 0.60 10.88 -2.19
C ASN A 127 0.85 12.39 -2.18
N ASN A 128 -0.23 13.18 -2.16
CA ASN A 128 -0.19 14.61 -2.04
C ASN A 128 -0.36 14.99 -0.56
N LEU A 129 0.49 15.92 -0.10
CA LEU A 129 0.42 16.48 1.26
C LEU A 129 -0.87 17.28 1.48
N TRP A 130 -1.32 17.97 0.43
CA TRP A 130 -2.58 18.71 0.36
C TRP A 130 -3.34 18.30 -0.88
N ASN A 131 -4.64 18.06 -0.77
CA ASN A 131 -5.48 17.64 -1.89
C ASN A 131 -6.53 18.72 -2.13
N THR A 132 -6.55 19.25 -3.35
CA THR A 132 -7.59 20.17 -3.84
C THR A 132 -8.84 19.39 -4.23
N ASP A 133 -9.97 20.08 -4.42
CA ASP A 133 -11.19 19.43 -4.90
C ASP A 133 -10.99 18.72 -6.25
N GLY A 134 -10.16 19.31 -7.13
CA GLY A 134 -9.78 18.69 -8.41
C GLY A 134 -8.94 17.42 -8.22
N ASP A 135 -8.04 17.38 -7.25
CA ASP A 135 -7.30 16.16 -6.90
C ASP A 135 -8.25 15.06 -6.41
N ILE A 136 -9.18 15.43 -5.51
CA ILE A 136 -10.17 14.52 -4.94
C ILE A 136 -11.04 13.92 -6.04
N GLU A 137 -11.56 14.75 -6.94
CA GLU A 137 -12.37 14.30 -8.08
C GLU A 137 -11.56 13.39 -9.01
N GLY A 138 -10.31 13.78 -9.33
CA GLY A 138 -9.41 12.97 -10.15
C GLY A 138 -9.12 11.59 -9.54
N HIS A 139 -8.90 11.52 -8.22
CA HIS A 139 -8.69 10.27 -7.50
C HIS A 139 -9.96 9.39 -7.47
N ASN A 140 -11.13 10.00 -7.27
CA ASN A 140 -12.42 9.29 -7.31
C ASN A 140 -12.70 8.73 -8.71
N LEU A 141 -12.51 9.54 -9.76
CA LEU A 141 -12.71 9.14 -11.15
C LEU A 141 -11.74 8.01 -11.55
N ALA A 142 -10.47 8.11 -11.12
CA ALA A 142 -9.49 7.05 -11.37
C ALA A 142 -9.89 5.73 -10.68
N LEU A 143 -10.35 5.78 -9.43
CA LEU A 143 -10.81 4.59 -8.72
C LEU A 143 -12.10 4.01 -9.35
N ASP A 144 -13.02 4.86 -9.79
CA ASP A 144 -14.24 4.46 -10.50
C ASP A 144 -13.91 3.65 -11.76
N LYS A 145 -13.00 4.19 -12.58
CA LYS A 145 -12.52 3.51 -13.78
C LYS A 145 -11.89 2.15 -13.44
N GLN A 146 -11.03 2.10 -12.43
CA GLN A 146 -10.38 0.87 -11.98
C GLN A 146 -11.40 -0.20 -11.52
N ILE A 147 -12.42 0.20 -10.76
CA ILE A 147 -13.45 -0.74 -10.29
C ILE A 147 -14.26 -1.27 -11.45
N LYS A 148 -14.66 -0.41 -12.40
CA LYS A 148 -15.34 -0.86 -13.63
C LYS A 148 -14.48 -1.87 -14.40
N GLU A 149 -13.19 -1.59 -14.56
CA GLU A 149 -12.23 -2.51 -15.18
C GLU A 149 -12.16 -3.85 -14.42
N TYR A 150 -12.04 -3.83 -13.09
CA TYR A 150 -12.00 -5.05 -12.28
C TYR A 150 -13.30 -5.86 -12.34
N ILE A 151 -14.46 -5.20 -12.34
CA ILE A 151 -15.76 -5.86 -12.47
C ILE A 151 -15.87 -6.53 -13.85
N ASN A 152 -15.56 -5.78 -14.93
CA ASN A 152 -15.64 -6.26 -16.30
C ASN A 152 -14.68 -7.44 -16.56
N ALA A 153 -13.47 -7.35 -16.03
CA ALA A 153 -12.46 -8.41 -16.14
C ALA A 153 -12.68 -9.58 -15.16
N LYS A 154 -13.71 -9.52 -14.29
CA LYS A 154 -13.91 -10.44 -13.16
C LYS A 154 -12.64 -10.62 -12.30
N ASN A 155 -11.90 -9.53 -12.10
CA ASN A 155 -10.67 -9.46 -11.30
C ASN A 155 -10.99 -9.33 -9.79
N TYR A 156 -11.80 -10.26 -9.30
CA TYR A 156 -12.18 -10.35 -7.89
C TYR A 156 -12.55 -11.79 -7.55
N LYS A 157 -12.47 -12.12 -6.26
CA LYS A 157 -12.94 -13.40 -5.73
C LYS A 157 -13.78 -13.16 -4.49
N ILE A 158 -14.86 -13.92 -4.37
CA ILE A 158 -15.70 -13.97 -3.19
C ILE A 158 -15.39 -15.28 -2.51
N LEU A 159 -14.94 -15.22 -1.26
CA LEU A 159 -14.75 -16.39 -0.42
C LEU A 159 -15.88 -16.47 0.59
N ILE A 160 -16.34 -17.68 0.87
CA ILE A 160 -17.35 -17.98 1.89
C ILE A 160 -16.82 -19.02 2.87
N ASN A 161 -17.23 -18.93 4.14
CA ASN A 161 -16.98 -19.94 5.16
C ASN A 161 -18.24 -20.76 5.45
N ARG A 162 -18.08 -21.86 6.17
CA ARG A 162 -19.19 -22.71 6.67
C ARG A 162 -20.16 -21.99 7.61
N THR A 163 -19.77 -20.84 8.15
CA THR A 163 -20.55 -20.00 9.06
C THR A 163 -21.35 -18.91 8.34
N ASP A 164 -21.49 -18.99 7.01
CA ASP A 164 -22.09 -17.96 6.15
C ASP A 164 -21.38 -16.60 6.14
N ASP A 165 -20.18 -16.52 6.73
CA ASP A 165 -19.32 -15.35 6.57
C ASP A 165 -18.76 -15.29 5.14
N SER A 166 -18.66 -14.08 4.59
CA SER A 166 -18.09 -13.86 3.26
C SER A 166 -17.06 -12.74 3.23
N ARG A 167 -16.14 -12.85 2.27
CA ARG A 167 -15.05 -11.90 2.07
C ARG A 167 -14.79 -11.68 0.59
N LEU A 168 -14.84 -10.41 0.18
CA LEU A 168 -14.46 -9.98 -1.16
C LEU A 168 -12.97 -9.64 -1.21
N PHE A 169 -12.27 -10.20 -2.20
CA PHE A 169 -10.91 -9.82 -2.56
C PHE A 169 -10.93 -9.10 -3.91
N ILE A 170 -10.56 -7.83 -3.91
CA ILE A 170 -10.50 -6.96 -5.09
C ILE A 170 -9.47 -5.84 -4.89
N PRO A 171 -8.60 -5.54 -5.86
CA PRO A 171 -8.31 -6.35 -7.05
C PRO A 171 -7.52 -7.62 -6.72
N LEU A 172 -7.36 -8.51 -7.70
CA LEU A 172 -6.46 -9.67 -7.61
C LEU A 172 -5.24 -9.52 -8.52
N ASP A 173 -4.84 -8.28 -8.79
CA ASP A 173 -3.62 -7.98 -9.53
C ASP A 173 -2.41 -8.60 -8.85
N TYR A 174 -1.43 -9.00 -9.66
CA TYR A 174 -0.14 -9.45 -9.14
C TYR A 174 0.56 -8.33 -8.38
N PHE A 175 0.45 -7.09 -8.84
CA PHE A 175 1.07 -5.93 -8.21
C PHE A 175 0.15 -4.71 -8.28
N SER A 176 -0.04 -4.02 -7.15
CA SER A 176 -0.83 -2.80 -7.08
C SER A 176 -0.14 -1.73 -6.24
N PHE A 177 0.40 -0.74 -6.93
CA PHE A 177 1.13 0.39 -6.33
C PHE A 177 0.22 1.29 -5.49
N TRP A 178 -1.00 1.52 -5.97
CA TRP A 178 -1.91 2.54 -5.44
C TRP A 178 -2.64 2.13 -4.16
N VAL A 179 -2.69 0.83 -3.90
CA VAL A 179 -3.31 0.23 -2.70
C VAL A 179 -2.31 0.14 -1.54
N ALA A 180 -1.00 0.25 -1.81
CA ALA A 180 0.04 0.02 -0.82
C ALA A 180 0.42 1.30 -0.04
N LEU A 181 -0.11 1.46 1.17
CA LEU A 181 0.20 2.61 2.04
C LEU A 181 1.70 2.85 2.29
N PRO A 182 2.52 1.83 2.64
CA PRO A 182 3.94 2.06 2.93
C PRO A 182 4.69 2.68 1.75
N LEU A 183 4.33 2.27 0.54
CA LEU A 183 4.95 2.75 -0.69
C LEU A 183 4.57 4.21 -0.99
N GLN A 184 3.33 4.59 -0.71
CA GLN A 184 2.89 5.98 -0.85
C GLN A 184 3.58 6.90 0.16
N ILE A 185 3.82 6.42 1.38
CA ILE A 185 4.61 7.16 2.37
C ILE A 185 6.05 7.37 1.86
N ILE A 186 6.68 6.32 1.32
CA ILE A 186 8.03 6.41 0.73
C ILE A 186 8.06 7.45 -0.40
N LEU A 187 7.09 7.42 -1.32
CA LEU A 187 7.01 8.42 -2.38
C LEU A 187 6.84 9.84 -1.86
N MET A 188 5.99 10.03 -0.86
CA MET A 188 5.77 11.35 -0.25
C MET A 188 7.07 11.88 0.36
N LEU A 189 7.81 11.04 1.11
CA LEU A 189 9.12 11.40 1.65
C LEU A 189 10.12 11.74 0.55
N LEU A 190 10.15 10.95 -0.53
CA LEU A 190 11.03 11.20 -1.67
C LEU A 190 10.73 12.55 -2.33
N LYS A 191 9.45 12.89 -2.54
CA LYS A 191 9.03 14.20 -3.05
C LYS A 191 9.54 15.35 -2.17
N ILE A 192 9.43 15.21 -0.84
CA ILE A 192 9.91 16.21 0.12
C ILE A 192 11.43 16.36 0.03
N ILE A 193 12.17 15.25 -0.01
CA ILE A 193 13.64 15.26 -0.12
C ILE A 193 14.08 15.95 -1.42
N VAL A 194 13.43 15.64 -2.55
CA VAL A 194 13.72 16.26 -3.84
C VAL A 194 13.43 17.76 -3.79
N ALA A 195 12.29 18.17 -3.23
CA ALA A 195 11.95 19.58 -3.08
C ALA A 195 12.99 20.34 -2.24
N LEU A 196 13.41 19.76 -1.11
CA LEU A 196 14.47 20.34 -0.27
C LEU A 196 15.81 20.41 -1.00
N ALA A 197 16.18 19.36 -1.74
CA ALA A 197 17.41 19.35 -2.54
C ALA A 197 17.40 20.46 -3.60
N ILE A 198 16.27 20.68 -4.28
CA ILE A 198 16.11 21.78 -5.23
C ILE A 198 16.31 23.12 -4.53
N ILE A 199 15.63 23.37 -3.41
CA ILE A 199 15.73 24.63 -2.65
C ILE A 199 17.18 24.89 -2.21
N ILE A 200 17.87 23.88 -1.68
CA ILE A 200 19.27 24.00 -1.25
C ILE A 200 20.21 24.23 -2.44
N SER A 201 19.90 23.65 -3.61
CA SER A 201 20.72 23.80 -4.81
C SER A 201 20.54 25.15 -5.54
N LEU A 202 19.39 25.83 -5.36
CA LEU A 202 19.07 27.08 -6.06
C LEU A 202 20.16 28.17 -5.92
N PRO A 203 20.69 28.47 -4.72
CA PRO A 203 21.78 29.44 -4.56
C PRO A 203 23.04 29.09 -5.34
N TYR A 204 23.39 27.80 -5.40
CA TYR A 204 24.56 27.32 -6.13
C TYR A 204 24.35 27.41 -7.64
N ILE A 205 23.16 27.03 -8.12
CA ILE A 205 22.78 27.19 -9.53
C ILE A 205 22.82 28.66 -9.92
N TYR A 206 22.26 29.55 -9.09
CA TYR A 206 22.27 30.99 -9.32
C TYR A 206 23.70 31.56 -9.37
N ALA A 207 24.56 31.18 -8.42
CA ALA A 207 25.97 31.60 -8.38
C ALA A 207 26.74 31.12 -9.64
N TYR A 208 26.54 29.86 -10.04
CA TYR A 208 27.15 29.29 -11.25
C TYR A 208 26.71 30.03 -12.53
N VAL A 209 25.42 30.35 -12.65
CA VAL A 209 24.89 31.11 -13.79
C VAL A 209 25.48 32.52 -13.84
N LEU A 210 25.56 33.21 -12.69
CA LEU A 210 26.18 34.54 -12.61
C LEU A 210 27.65 34.53 -13.01
N GLU A 211 28.41 33.52 -12.58
CA GLU A 211 29.81 33.36 -12.93
C GLU A 211 30.00 33.15 -14.44
N ARG A 212 29.17 32.31 -15.06
CA ARG A 212 29.17 32.10 -16.52
C ARG A 212 28.84 33.36 -17.31
N ILE A 213 27.89 34.17 -16.84
CA ILE A 213 27.56 35.45 -17.49
C ILE A 213 28.77 36.39 -17.44
N LYS A 214 29.44 36.50 -16.28
CA LYS A 214 30.66 37.31 -16.12
C LYS A 214 31.80 36.84 -17.02
N GLU A 215 32.00 35.53 -17.13
CA GLU A 215 33.04 34.95 -18.00
C GLU A 215 32.80 35.29 -19.48
N ASN A 216 31.55 35.16 -19.95
CA ASN A 216 31.19 35.51 -21.33
C ASN A 216 31.34 36.99 -21.64
N GLN A 217 31.10 37.88 -20.67
CA GLN A 217 31.36 39.32 -20.85
C GLN A 217 32.85 39.61 -20.95
N ARG A 218 33.70 38.95 -20.14
CA ARG A 218 35.17 39.12 -20.21
C ARG A 218 35.78 38.66 -21.54
N ARG A 219 35.18 37.67 -22.22
CA ARG A 219 35.68 37.21 -23.53
C ARG A 219 35.34 38.15 -24.70
N LYS A 220 34.46 39.13 -24.49
CA LYS A 220 34.03 40.08 -25.53
C LYS A 220 34.84 41.38 -25.56
N TYR A 221 35.65 41.64 -24.54
CA TYR A 221 36.53 42.81 -24.41
C TYR A 221 37.99 42.34 -24.38
#